data_AF-A0A366E3Y5-F1
#
_entry.id   AF-A0A366E3Y5-F1
#
_cell.length_a   1.000
_cell.length_b   1.000
_cell.length_c   1.000
_cell.angle_alpha   90.00
_cell.angle_beta   90.00
_cell.angle_gamma   90.00
#
_symmetry.space_group_name_H-M   'P 1'
#
loop_
_entity.id
_entity.type
_entity.pdbx_description
1 polymer ?
#
loop_
_entity_poly.entity_id
_entity_poly.type
_entity_poly.pdbx_seq_one_letter_code
_entity_poly.pdbx_strand_id
1 'polypeptide(L)'
;MYQLPPDPFDSESTDRLLRAQRRKSVMSKRIGTVLVVTLVPLAVVALVAFVAIMLPSMMGESASSGVSASSSPLRELAPVDPTKPYANTPAAGWAEGEAGIVVPPPVPLGRFTAEDVGAAMARVRELIIAARLNPHVLGTHDAEPVLALLAGHQAEEARALLRPGNEAETWWVSVKIAPGHRLLPVAPRVAGSMTPIIDEQGDLVIRTNFLIAYAFHHDYPKVLDGPMDIVAVDRWEFDYIWVQDPRYDAGSQGIYYGDIAAHSYSVNCSLHDKGFLAPNYSNPPAVTPIREARDPEEYFDPGVPIPDESNC
;
A
#
# COMPACT_ATOMS: atom_id res chain seq x y z
N MET A 1 33.83 21.72 36.38
CA MET A 1 32.39 21.61 36.11
C MET A 1 32.24 20.63 34.95
N TYR A 2 31.84 19.39 35.22
CA TYR A 2 31.55 18.42 34.16
C TYR A 2 30.12 18.65 33.70
N GLN A 3 29.95 18.97 32.41
CA GLN A 3 28.66 19.14 31.77
C GLN A 3 28.16 17.74 31.39
N LEU A 4 27.08 17.28 32.03
CA LEU A 4 26.45 16.00 31.71
C LEU A 4 25.91 16.04 30.27
N PRO A 5 26.00 14.93 29.52
CA PRO A 5 25.38 14.82 28.21
C PRO A 5 23.85 14.99 28.34
N PRO A 6 23.17 15.55 27.31
CA PRO A 6 21.73 15.76 27.36
C PRO A 6 20.98 14.44 27.53
N ASP A 7 19.97 14.45 28.39
CA ASP A 7 19.11 13.32 28.71
C ASP A 7 18.32 12.89 27.45
N PRO A 8 18.49 11.65 26.96
CA PRO A 8 17.77 11.15 25.78
C PRO A 8 16.27 10.97 26.00
N PHE A 9 15.77 11.14 27.23
CA PHE A 9 14.35 11.10 27.58
C PHE A 9 13.75 12.47 27.88
N ASP A 10 14.44 13.57 27.55
CA ASP A 10 13.85 14.90 27.67
C ASP A 10 12.65 15.01 26.72
N SER A 11 11.47 15.18 27.34
CA SER A 11 10.19 15.41 26.68
C SER A 11 10.22 16.53 25.63
N GLU A 12 11.09 17.54 25.76
CA GLU A 12 11.26 18.55 24.71
C GLU A 12 11.87 17.99 23.42
N SER A 13 12.76 17.00 23.50
CA SER A 13 13.41 16.36 22.35
C SER A 13 12.43 15.49 21.58
N THR A 14 11.65 14.68 22.31
CA THR A 14 10.60 13.82 21.76
C THR A 14 9.48 14.67 21.17
N ASP A 15 9.08 15.75 21.85
CA ASP A 15 8.14 16.74 21.30
C ASP A 15 8.70 17.45 20.06
N ARG A 16 10.00 17.73 19.99
CA ARG A 16 10.62 18.33 18.80
C ARG A 16 10.62 17.38 17.61
N LEU A 17 10.88 16.09 17.82
CA LEU A 17 10.80 15.07 16.77
C LEU A 17 9.36 14.92 16.25
N LEU A 18 8.39 14.81 17.17
CA LEU A 18 6.96 14.71 16.82
C LEU A 18 6.43 15.98 16.13
N ARG A 19 6.89 17.18 16.54
CA ARG A 19 6.54 18.46 15.89
C ARG A 19 7.22 18.63 14.53
N ALA A 20 8.43 18.12 14.34
CA ALA A 20 9.13 18.13 13.06
C ALA A 20 8.46 17.20 12.04
N GLN A 21 7.92 16.07 12.50
CA GLN A 21 7.16 15.11 11.68
C GLN A 21 5.77 15.65 11.31
N ARG A 22 5.03 16.25 12.26
CA ARG A 22 3.72 16.88 12.01
C ARG A 22 3.76 18.11 11.09
N ARG A 23 4.88 18.86 11.04
CA ARG A 23 4.99 20.05 10.19
C ARG A 23 5.28 19.74 8.72
N LYS A 24 5.73 18.53 8.37
CA LYS A 24 6.05 18.18 6.98
C LYS A 24 4.86 17.64 6.18
N SER A 25 3.83 17.07 6.80
CA SER A 25 2.67 16.53 6.04
C SER A 25 1.61 17.58 5.67
N VAL A 26 1.63 18.77 6.29
CA VAL A 26 0.60 19.81 6.05
C VAL A 26 1.10 20.97 5.17
N MET A 27 2.37 20.97 4.75
CA MET A 27 2.95 22.13 4.07
C MET A 27 3.87 21.74 2.90
N SER A 28 3.31 21.11 1.86
CA SER A 28 3.96 21.04 0.54
C SER A 28 2.96 21.13 -0.63
N LYS A 29 2.01 22.06 -0.55
CA LYS A 29 1.41 22.65 -1.77
C LYS A 29 2.02 24.03 -2.04
N ARG A 30 2.86 24.04 -3.09
CA ARG A 30 3.29 25.14 -3.99
C ARG A 30 4.62 25.88 -3.75
N ILE A 31 5.23 26.16 -4.93
CA ILE A 31 6.34 27.06 -5.32
C ILE A 31 7.70 26.34 -5.43
N GLY A 32 8.47 26.36 -6.52
CA GLY A 32 8.39 27.02 -7.83
C GLY A 32 9.80 26.99 -8.46
N THR A 33 9.89 26.63 -9.74
CA THR A 33 11.12 26.47 -10.55
C THR A 33 12.02 27.70 -10.58
N VAL A 34 13.36 27.56 -10.50
CA VAL A 34 14.39 28.24 -11.37
C VAL A 34 15.78 27.55 -11.22
N LEU A 35 16.24 27.00 -12.35
CA LEU A 35 17.58 27.05 -12.97
C LEU A 35 18.86 27.26 -12.11
N VAL A 36 19.76 26.25 -12.13
CA VAL A 36 21.20 26.48 -12.29
C VAL A 36 21.72 25.48 -13.33
N VAL A 37 21.99 26.01 -14.52
CA VAL A 37 22.61 25.32 -15.66
C VAL A 37 24.11 25.61 -15.64
N THR A 38 24.87 24.71 -16.28
CA THR A 38 26.30 24.75 -16.64
C THR A 38 27.29 24.29 -15.57
N LEU A 39 27.53 22.96 -15.51
CA LEU A 39 28.88 22.34 -15.54
C LEU A 39 28.89 20.80 -15.28
N VAL A 40 27.73 20.13 -15.21
CA VAL A 40 27.65 18.67 -15.02
C VAL A 40 27.40 17.82 -16.29
N PRO A 41 26.99 18.33 -17.48
CA PRO A 41 26.47 17.44 -18.52
C PRO A 41 27.56 16.63 -19.24
N LEU A 42 28.84 17.04 -19.19
CA LEU A 42 29.88 16.36 -19.97
C LEU A 42 30.41 15.09 -19.30
N ALA A 43 30.49 15.06 -17.96
CA ALA A 43 30.95 13.87 -17.23
C ALA A 43 29.89 12.76 -17.22
N VAL A 44 28.60 13.13 -17.18
CA VAL A 44 27.48 12.17 -17.20
C VAL A 44 27.34 11.55 -18.60
N VAL A 45 27.47 12.33 -19.67
CA VAL A 45 27.35 11.80 -21.05
C VAL A 45 28.50 10.86 -21.39
N ALA A 46 29.74 11.16 -20.96
CA ALA A 46 30.88 10.26 -21.17
C ALA A 46 30.75 8.94 -20.38
N LEU A 47 30.20 8.99 -19.16
CA LEU A 47 29.95 7.81 -18.34
C LEU A 47 28.82 6.94 -18.92
N VAL A 48 27.72 7.56 -19.39
CA VAL A 48 26.59 6.86 -20.01
C VAL A 48 27.01 6.22 -21.34
N ALA A 49 27.82 6.88 -22.15
CA ALA A 49 28.34 6.30 -23.39
C ALA A 49 29.30 5.13 -23.12
N PHE A 50 30.15 5.23 -22.09
CA PHE A 50 31.08 4.15 -21.72
C PHE A 50 30.34 2.91 -21.18
N VAL A 51 29.29 3.12 -20.38
CA VAL A 51 28.44 2.05 -19.84
C VAL A 51 27.59 1.42 -20.94
N ALA A 52 27.03 2.21 -21.86
CA ALA A 52 26.21 1.70 -22.97
C ALA A 52 27.01 0.88 -24.00
N ILE A 53 28.31 1.14 -24.16
CA ILE A 53 29.17 0.40 -25.09
C ILE A 53 29.74 -0.90 -24.46
N MET A 54 29.94 -0.94 -23.13
CA MET A 54 30.50 -2.11 -22.44
C MET A 54 29.46 -3.13 -21.94
N LEU A 55 28.21 -2.71 -21.70
CA LEU A 55 27.13 -3.59 -21.24
C LEU A 55 26.69 -4.70 -22.23
N PRO A 56 26.70 -4.52 -23.58
CA PRO A 56 26.22 -5.56 -24.49
C PRO A 56 27.16 -6.78 -24.59
N SER A 57 28.37 -6.72 -24.02
CA SER A 57 29.41 -7.75 -24.22
C SER A 57 29.55 -8.72 -23.04
N MET A 58 28.85 -8.52 -21.92
CA MET A 58 29.17 -9.23 -20.66
C MET A 58 27.99 -9.84 -19.88
N MET A 59 26.75 -9.74 -20.34
CA MET A 59 25.61 -10.34 -19.62
C MET A 59 24.64 -11.02 -20.59
N GLY A 60 24.67 -12.36 -20.56
CA GLY A 60 23.61 -13.20 -21.10
C GLY A 60 22.29 -12.96 -20.37
N GLU A 61 21.21 -13.23 -21.09
CA GLU A 61 19.81 -13.12 -20.67
C GLU A 61 19.58 -13.42 -19.18
N SER A 62 19.36 -12.36 -18.40
CA SER A 62 18.63 -12.43 -17.15
C SER A 62 17.39 -11.59 -17.31
N ALA A 63 16.28 -12.28 -17.59
CA ALA A 63 14.96 -11.69 -17.67
C ALA A 63 14.57 -11.09 -16.31
N SER A 64 14.52 -9.77 -16.26
CA SER A 64 13.83 -9.02 -15.21
C SER A 64 12.35 -9.39 -15.27
N SER A 65 11.90 -10.27 -14.37
CA SER A 65 10.48 -10.59 -14.22
C SER A 65 9.78 -9.49 -13.42
N GLY A 66 9.55 -8.34 -14.06
CA GLY A 66 8.45 -7.48 -13.68
C GLY A 66 7.16 -8.15 -14.17
N VAL A 67 6.19 -8.35 -13.28
CA VAL A 67 4.88 -8.88 -13.67
C VAL A 67 4.23 -7.89 -14.63
N SER A 68 4.24 -8.20 -15.92
CA SER A 68 3.34 -7.57 -16.88
C SER A 68 1.92 -8.01 -16.51
N ALA A 69 1.10 -7.06 -16.07
CA ALA A 69 -0.32 -7.29 -15.89
C ALA A 69 -0.89 -7.83 -17.21
N SER A 70 -1.47 -9.02 -17.19
CA SER A 70 -2.20 -9.56 -18.33
C SER A 70 -3.41 -8.65 -18.58
N SER A 71 -3.36 -7.87 -19.67
CA SER A 71 -4.42 -6.94 -20.05
C SER A 71 -5.62 -7.70 -20.63
N SER A 72 -6.38 -8.40 -19.79
CA SER A 72 -7.76 -8.68 -20.15
C SER A 72 -8.50 -7.34 -20.12
N PRO A 73 -9.08 -6.87 -21.24
CA PRO A 73 -9.79 -5.58 -21.27
C PRO A 73 -10.95 -5.63 -20.28
N LEU A 74 -11.21 -4.53 -19.59
CA LEU A 74 -12.38 -4.43 -18.74
C LEU A 74 -13.62 -4.48 -19.64
N ARG A 75 -14.61 -5.30 -19.28
CA ARG A 75 -15.95 -5.20 -19.89
C ARG A 75 -16.88 -4.60 -18.87
N GLU A 76 -17.13 -3.30 -19.01
CA GLU A 76 -18.04 -2.54 -18.14
C GLU A 76 -19.45 -3.15 -18.12
N LEU A 77 -19.96 -3.59 -19.27
CA LEU A 77 -21.26 -4.24 -19.39
C LEU A 77 -21.09 -5.73 -19.66
N ALA A 78 -21.28 -6.55 -18.63
CA ALA A 78 -21.20 -8.00 -18.74
C ALA A 78 -21.98 -8.70 -17.61
N PRO A 79 -22.64 -9.84 -17.89
CA PRO A 79 -23.30 -10.62 -16.84
C PRO A 79 -22.34 -10.99 -15.71
N VAL A 80 -22.72 -10.67 -14.48
CA VAL A 80 -21.97 -11.04 -13.28
C VAL A 80 -22.21 -12.50 -12.93
N ASP A 81 -21.14 -13.29 -12.92
CA ASP A 81 -21.12 -14.67 -12.40
C ASP A 81 -20.46 -14.67 -11.01
N PRO A 82 -21.22 -14.85 -9.92
CA PRO A 82 -20.67 -14.87 -8.56
C PRO A 82 -19.64 -15.98 -8.31
N THR A 83 -19.59 -17.03 -9.15
CA THR A 83 -18.58 -18.09 -9.05
C THR A 83 -17.26 -17.70 -9.71
N LYS A 84 -17.27 -16.66 -10.55
CA LYS A 84 -16.11 -16.10 -11.25
C LYS A 84 -16.17 -14.56 -11.23
N PRO A 85 -16.17 -13.93 -10.03
CA PRO A 85 -16.54 -12.52 -9.90
C PRO A 85 -15.56 -11.56 -10.56
N TYR A 86 -14.30 -11.99 -10.75
CA TYR A 86 -13.27 -11.18 -11.42
C TYR A 86 -13.28 -11.36 -12.95
N ALA A 87 -14.12 -12.23 -13.51
CA ALA A 87 -14.19 -12.42 -14.95
C ALA A 87 -14.52 -11.10 -15.66
N ASN A 88 -13.87 -10.86 -16.80
CA ASN A 88 -13.95 -9.60 -17.55
C ASN A 88 -13.40 -8.36 -16.82
N THR A 89 -12.52 -8.56 -15.84
CA THR A 89 -11.67 -7.52 -15.26
C THR A 89 -10.19 -7.88 -15.45
N PRO A 90 -9.26 -6.90 -15.46
CA PRO A 90 -7.82 -7.20 -15.43
C PRO A 90 -7.41 -8.05 -14.20
N ALA A 91 -8.12 -7.90 -13.08
CA ALA A 91 -7.86 -8.68 -11.86
C ALA A 91 -8.06 -10.20 -12.02
N ALA A 92 -8.74 -10.67 -13.07
CA ALA A 92 -8.83 -12.09 -13.40
C ALA A 92 -7.45 -12.76 -13.56
N GLY A 93 -6.45 -12.00 -14.03
CA GLY A 93 -5.09 -12.50 -14.26
C GLY A 93 -4.17 -12.39 -13.04
N TRP A 94 -4.64 -11.82 -11.93
CA TRP A 94 -3.84 -11.63 -10.73
C TRP A 94 -3.82 -12.89 -9.85
N ALA A 95 -2.80 -12.96 -8.99
CA ALA A 95 -2.64 -14.08 -8.06
C ALA A 95 -3.73 -14.07 -6.98
N GLU A 96 -4.03 -15.25 -6.42
CA GLU A 96 -5.07 -15.43 -5.42
C GLU A 96 -4.53 -15.18 -4.00
N GLY A 97 -5.17 -14.25 -3.29
CA GLY A 97 -4.91 -13.94 -1.89
C GLY A 97 -3.43 -13.74 -1.59
N GLU A 98 -2.93 -14.47 -0.60
CA GLU A 98 -1.56 -14.34 -0.12
C GLU A 98 -0.50 -14.70 -1.17
N ALA A 99 -0.85 -15.47 -2.21
CA ALA A 99 0.08 -15.83 -3.27
C ALA A 99 0.51 -14.62 -4.11
N GLY A 100 -0.27 -13.52 -4.11
CA GLY A 100 0.11 -12.27 -4.77
C GLY A 100 1.02 -11.36 -3.95
N ILE A 101 1.23 -11.65 -2.65
CA ILE A 101 2.17 -10.91 -1.81
C ILE A 101 3.50 -11.67 -1.81
N VAL A 102 4.29 -11.46 -2.87
CA VAL A 102 5.55 -12.17 -3.09
C VAL A 102 6.68 -11.43 -2.39
N VAL A 103 7.47 -12.16 -1.59
CA VAL A 103 8.71 -11.66 -1.00
C VAL A 103 9.84 -11.89 -2.01
N PRO A 104 10.53 -10.83 -2.47
CA PRO A 104 11.63 -10.98 -3.40
C PRO A 104 12.84 -11.64 -2.72
N PRO A 105 13.77 -12.24 -3.50
CA PRO A 105 15.01 -12.77 -2.95
C PRO A 105 15.75 -11.69 -2.16
N PRO A 106 16.11 -11.94 -0.89
CA PRO A 106 16.73 -10.92 -0.08
C PRO A 106 18.19 -10.67 -0.48
N VAL A 107 18.58 -9.40 -0.45
CA VAL A 107 19.95 -8.95 -0.69
C VAL A 107 20.43 -8.13 0.51
N PRO A 108 21.72 -8.17 0.87
CA PRO A 108 22.26 -7.29 1.91
C PRO A 108 22.05 -5.83 1.52
N LEU A 109 21.70 -4.99 2.48
CA LEU A 109 21.38 -3.60 2.22
C LEU A 109 21.78 -2.70 3.39
N GLY A 110 22.64 -1.70 3.13
CA GLY A 110 23.19 -0.84 4.18
C GLY A 110 23.92 -1.66 5.24
N ARG A 111 23.49 -1.53 6.50
CA ARG A 111 24.03 -2.30 7.64
C ARG A 111 23.39 -3.68 7.83
N PHE A 112 22.33 -3.99 7.08
CA PHE A 112 21.51 -5.18 7.27
C PHE A 112 22.02 -6.33 6.39
N THR A 113 22.11 -7.52 6.98
CA THR A 113 22.45 -8.73 6.24
C THR A 113 21.29 -9.15 5.33
N ALA A 114 21.54 -10.04 4.36
CA ALA A 114 20.45 -10.61 3.56
C ALA A 114 19.41 -11.34 4.45
N GLU A 115 19.86 -11.95 5.55
CA GLU A 115 18.97 -12.62 6.49
C GLU A 115 18.06 -11.61 7.21
N ASP A 116 18.61 -10.49 7.69
CA ASP A 116 17.83 -9.42 8.33
C ASP A 116 16.80 -8.82 7.36
N VAL A 117 17.21 -8.52 6.12
CA VAL A 117 16.33 -7.98 5.09
C VAL A 117 15.22 -8.99 4.73
N GLY A 118 15.56 -10.27 4.61
CA GLY A 118 14.59 -11.34 4.36
C GLY A 118 13.58 -11.48 5.50
N ALA A 119 14.03 -11.44 6.76
CA ALA A 119 13.17 -11.50 7.93
C ALA A 119 12.21 -10.30 8.00
N ALA A 120 12.71 -9.09 7.74
CA ALA A 120 11.90 -7.88 7.68
C ALA A 120 10.79 -7.97 6.61
N MET A 121 11.15 -8.34 5.38
CA MET A 121 10.18 -8.50 4.28
C MET A 121 9.15 -9.60 4.57
N ALA A 122 9.57 -10.73 5.15
CA ALA A 122 8.65 -11.79 5.54
C ALA A 122 7.65 -11.30 6.60
N ARG A 123 8.11 -10.52 7.58
CA ARG A 123 7.24 -9.96 8.62
C ARG A 123 6.26 -8.92 8.06
N VAL A 124 6.70 -8.09 7.11
CA VAL A 124 5.81 -7.16 6.39
C VAL A 124 4.77 -7.91 5.57
N ARG A 125 5.16 -9.01 4.91
CA ARG A 125 4.20 -9.88 4.19
C ARG A 125 3.11 -10.39 5.13
N GLU A 126 3.47 -10.91 6.31
CA GLU A 126 2.50 -11.35 7.32
C GLU A 126 1.55 -10.22 7.74
N LEU A 127 2.10 -9.01 7.94
CA LEU A 127 1.32 -7.83 8.30
C LEU A 127 0.29 -7.46 7.24
N ILE A 128 0.68 -7.42 5.97
CA ILE A 128 -0.24 -7.10 4.87
C ILE A 128 -1.35 -8.16 4.77
N ILE A 129 -1.01 -9.44 4.90
CA ILE A 129 -1.98 -10.54 4.91
C ILE A 129 -3.00 -10.34 6.03
N ALA A 130 -2.53 -10.10 7.25
CA ALA A 130 -3.41 -9.85 8.39
C ALA A 130 -4.32 -8.62 8.16
N ALA A 131 -3.74 -7.52 7.69
CA ALA A 131 -4.40 -6.24 7.60
C ALA A 131 -5.36 -6.09 6.41
N ARG A 132 -5.16 -6.88 5.34
CA ARG A 132 -5.85 -6.70 4.05
C ARG A 132 -6.55 -7.95 3.54
N LEU A 133 -6.21 -9.15 4.01
CA LEU A 133 -6.74 -10.40 3.47
C LEU A 133 -7.42 -11.29 4.52
N ASN A 134 -7.08 -11.15 5.81
CA ASN A 134 -7.62 -12.01 6.86
C ASN A 134 -9.14 -11.78 7.04
N PRO A 135 -10.00 -12.78 6.74
CA PRO A 135 -11.45 -12.62 6.80
C PRO A 135 -11.98 -12.20 8.18
N HIS A 136 -11.31 -12.61 9.26
CA HIS A 136 -11.66 -12.20 10.62
C HIS A 136 -11.44 -10.71 10.81
N VAL A 137 -10.25 -10.20 10.45
CA VAL A 137 -9.92 -8.77 10.55
C VAL A 137 -10.85 -7.94 9.67
N LEU A 138 -11.05 -8.36 8.42
CA LEU A 138 -11.87 -7.64 7.45
C LEU A 138 -13.35 -7.54 7.86
N GLY A 139 -13.90 -8.63 8.41
CA GLY A 139 -15.33 -8.75 8.70
C GLY A 139 -15.72 -8.34 10.12
N THR A 140 -14.86 -8.59 11.11
CA THR A 140 -15.14 -8.27 12.52
C THR A 140 -14.53 -6.95 12.97
N HIS A 141 -13.62 -6.40 12.16
CA HIS A 141 -12.84 -5.19 12.44
C HIS A 141 -11.90 -5.32 13.65
N ASP A 142 -11.69 -6.54 14.16
CA ASP A 142 -10.68 -6.83 15.16
C ASP A 142 -9.27 -6.67 14.58
N ALA A 143 -8.58 -5.61 14.99
CA ALA A 143 -7.24 -5.28 14.51
C ALA A 143 -6.11 -5.99 15.29
N GLU A 144 -6.41 -6.73 16.37
CA GLU A 144 -5.36 -7.36 17.20
C GLU A 144 -4.40 -8.26 16.41
N PRO A 145 -4.84 -9.07 15.43
CA PRO A 145 -3.93 -9.84 14.58
C PRO A 145 -2.93 -8.97 13.80
N VAL A 146 -3.30 -7.73 13.46
CA VAL A 146 -2.42 -6.77 12.79
C VAL A 146 -1.46 -6.14 13.80
N LEU A 147 -1.99 -5.68 14.93
CA LEU A 147 -1.21 -5.00 15.96
C LEU A 147 -0.12 -5.91 16.55
N ALA A 148 -0.39 -7.21 16.65
CA ALA A 148 0.59 -8.20 17.11
C ALA A 148 1.82 -8.35 16.18
N LEU A 149 1.77 -7.80 14.96
CA LEU A 149 2.85 -7.87 13.98
C LEU A 149 3.77 -6.64 14.01
N LEU A 150 3.34 -5.57 14.70
CA LEU A 150 4.06 -4.31 14.86
C LEU A 150 5.07 -4.37 16.00
N ALA A 151 5.95 -3.37 16.04
CA ALA A 151 6.70 -3.05 17.26
C ALA A 151 5.72 -2.77 18.41
N GLY A 152 6.09 -3.14 19.64
CA GLY A 152 5.21 -3.02 20.81
C GLY A 152 4.68 -1.60 21.03
N HIS A 153 5.57 -0.60 20.98
CA HIS A 153 5.18 0.80 21.13
C HIS A 153 4.28 1.29 19.99
N GLN A 154 4.58 0.90 18.74
CA GLN A 154 3.73 1.21 17.58
C GLN A 154 2.34 0.58 17.72
N ALA A 155 2.26 -0.66 18.23
CA ALA A 155 1.02 -1.37 18.45
C ALA A 155 0.16 -0.67 19.53
N GLU A 156 0.77 -0.20 20.61
CA GLU A 156 0.07 0.55 21.66
C GLU A 156 -0.48 1.88 21.14
N GLU A 157 0.31 2.62 20.36
CA GLU A 157 -0.13 3.88 19.75
C GLU A 157 -1.31 3.66 18.79
N ALA A 158 -1.19 2.67 17.89
CA ALA A 158 -2.26 2.35 16.95
C ALA A 158 -3.52 1.86 17.68
N ARG A 159 -3.37 1.02 18.72
CA ARG A 159 -4.49 0.54 19.55
C ARG A 159 -5.24 1.69 20.22
N ALA A 160 -4.53 2.71 20.69
CA ALA A 160 -5.15 3.87 21.32
C ALA A 160 -6.06 4.64 20.35
N LEU A 161 -5.79 4.58 19.03
CA LEU A 161 -6.58 5.25 18.00
C LEU A 161 -7.83 4.47 17.56
N LEU A 162 -7.82 3.14 17.69
CA LEU A 162 -8.87 2.20 17.24
C LEU A 162 -10.11 2.19 18.14
N ARG A 163 -10.58 3.38 18.56
CA ARG A 163 -11.84 3.50 19.32
C ARG A 163 -13.04 3.48 18.37
N PRO A 164 -14.20 2.96 18.78
CA PRO A 164 -15.41 3.02 17.96
C PRO A 164 -15.71 4.46 17.53
N GLY A 165 -15.99 4.67 16.24
CA GLY A 165 -16.22 5.98 15.64
C GLY A 165 -14.98 6.64 15.04
N ASN A 166 -13.79 6.05 15.18
CA ASN A 166 -12.54 6.53 14.57
C ASN A 166 -12.15 5.75 13.29
N GLU A 167 -13.09 5.05 12.65
CA GLU A 167 -12.80 4.19 11.51
C GLU A 167 -12.24 4.98 10.33
N ALA A 168 -12.75 6.20 10.10
CA ALA A 168 -12.29 7.11 9.08
C ALA A 168 -10.84 7.61 9.29
N GLU A 169 -10.35 7.65 10.53
CA GLU A 169 -8.99 8.08 10.87
C GLU A 169 -7.99 6.91 10.98
N THR A 170 -8.50 5.67 11.01
CA THR A 170 -7.73 4.44 11.22
C THR A 170 -7.82 3.47 10.03
N TRP A 171 -8.24 3.97 8.86
CA TRP A 171 -8.32 3.22 7.60
C TRP A 171 -7.01 2.51 7.25
N TRP A 172 -5.88 3.12 7.59
CA TRP A 172 -4.55 2.61 7.29
C TRP A 172 -4.17 1.36 8.09
N VAL A 173 -4.79 1.10 9.25
CA VAL A 173 -4.47 -0.07 10.09
C VAL A 173 -4.93 -1.36 9.40
N SER A 174 -6.20 -1.42 9.03
CA SER A 174 -6.86 -2.61 8.48
C SER A 174 -8.01 -2.19 7.56
N VAL A 175 -8.22 -2.95 6.47
CA VAL A 175 -9.44 -2.82 5.68
C VAL A 175 -10.62 -3.30 6.51
N LYS A 176 -11.72 -2.57 6.46
CA LYS A 176 -12.95 -2.87 7.21
C LYS A 176 -14.11 -2.98 6.24
N ILE A 177 -14.67 -4.17 6.09
CA ILE A 177 -15.86 -4.37 5.26
C ILE A 177 -17.06 -3.72 5.95
N ALA A 178 -17.80 -2.87 5.25
CA ALA A 178 -18.92 -2.15 5.83
C ALA A 178 -19.96 -3.11 6.44
N PRO A 179 -20.53 -2.77 7.62
CA PRO A 179 -21.61 -3.57 8.22
C PRO A 179 -22.77 -3.80 7.25
N GLY A 180 -23.26 -5.03 7.18
CA GLY A 180 -24.34 -5.42 6.24
C GLY A 180 -23.85 -5.87 4.86
N HIS A 181 -22.57 -5.69 4.55
CA HIS A 181 -21.94 -6.23 3.34
C HIS A 181 -21.08 -7.44 3.67
N ARG A 182 -20.92 -8.33 2.68
CA ARG A 182 -20.08 -9.52 2.80
C ARG A 182 -19.34 -9.77 1.49
N LEU A 183 -18.13 -10.30 1.60
CA LEU A 183 -17.38 -10.80 0.45
C LEU A 183 -17.96 -12.14 -0.03
N LEU A 184 -17.80 -12.41 -1.32
CA LEU A 184 -17.99 -13.76 -1.85
C LEU A 184 -16.94 -14.71 -1.25
N PRO A 185 -17.22 -16.02 -1.12
CA PRO A 185 -16.29 -17.00 -0.57
C PRO A 185 -15.20 -17.39 -1.59
N VAL A 186 -14.55 -16.39 -2.18
CA VAL A 186 -13.42 -16.51 -3.11
C VAL A 186 -12.26 -15.69 -2.58
N ALA A 187 -11.03 -16.09 -2.90
CA ALA A 187 -9.87 -15.29 -2.53
C ALA A 187 -9.91 -13.91 -3.22
N PRO A 188 -9.53 -12.82 -2.52
CA PRO A 188 -9.18 -11.57 -3.17
C PRO A 188 -8.11 -11.78 -4.24
N ARG A 189 -8.08 -10.93 -5.26
CA ARG A 189 -7.04 -10.96 -6.30
C ARG A 189 -5.98 -9.91 -5.99
N VAL A 190 -4.71 -10.30 -6.04
CA VAL A 190 -3.60 -9.45 -5.60
C VAL A 190 -2.52 -9.35 -6.67
N ALA A 191 -2.10 -8.12 -6.96
CA ALA A 191 -0.94 -7.82 -7.80
C ALA A 191 -0.15 -6.67 -7.18
N GLY A 192 1.17 -6.70 -7.31
CA GLY A 192 2.01 -5.63 -6.77
C GLY A 192 3.42 -6.08 -6.47
N SER A 193 4.11 -5.27 -5.68
CA SER A 193 5.50 -5.52 -5.32
C SER A 193 5.83 -5.01 -3.92
N MET A 194 6.89 -5.57 -3.36
CA MET A 194 7.62 -5.00 -2.23
C MET A 194 9.08 -4.85 -2.59
N THR A 195 9.73 -3.82 -2.05
CA THR A 195 11.14 -3.53 -2.29
C THR A 195 11.79 -2.99 -1.02
N PRO A 196 12.88 -3.60 -0.55
CA PRO A 196 13.65 -3.06 0.57
C PRO A 196 14.51 -1.89 0.10
N ILE A 197 14.49 -0.78 0.85
CA ILE A 197 15.32 0.40 0.64
C ILE A 197 15.95 0.85 1.97
N ILE A 198 16.95 1.73 1.88
CA ILE A 198 17.47 2.48 3.03
C ILE A 198 17.01 3.92 2.86
N ASP A 199 16.39 4.48 3.90
CA ASP A 199 15.98 5.88 3.88
C ASP A 199 17.15 6.83 4.17
N GLU A 200 16.85 8.14 4.25
CA GLU A 200 17.86 9.16 4.52
C GLU A 200 18.46 9.06 5.94
N GLN A 201 17.78 8.36 6.86
CA GLN A 201 18.18 8.16 8.25
C GLN A 201 19.03 6.89 8.44
N GLY A 202 19.10 6.03 7.42
CA GLY A 202 19.83 4.76 7.47
C GLY A 202 18.97 3.59 7.96
N ASP A 203 17.66 3.78 8.06
CA ASP A 203 16.72 2.75 8.49
C ASP A 203 16.29 1.87 7.31
N LEU A 204 16.04 0.58 7.60
CA LEU A 204 15.51 -0.35 6.60
C LEU A 204 14.03 -0.09 6.42
N VAL A 205 13.62 0.27 5.22
CA VAL A 205 12.22 0.49 4.86
C VAL A 205 11.80 -0.53 3.81
N ILE A 206 10.68 -1.20 4.05
CA ILE A 206 10.05 -2.08 3.07
C ILE A 206 8.95 -1.26 2.39
N ARG A 207 9.26 -0.75 1.20
CA ARG A 207 8.29 -0.03 0.38
C ARG A 207 7.41 -1.03 -0.36
N THR A 208 6.11 -0.83 -0.34
CA THR A 208 5.14 -1.71 -0.99
C THR A 208 4.20 -0.92 -1.88
N ASN A 209 3.77 -1.54 -2.98
CA ASN A 209 2.72 -1.04 -3.87
C ASN A 209 1.86 -2.24 -4.29
N PHE A 210 0.69 -2.40 -3.68
CA PHE A 210 -0.22 -3.51 -3.93
C PHE A 210 -1.60 -3.04 -4.36
N LEU A 211 -2.14 -3.70 -5.37
CA LEU A 211 -3.54 -3.67 -5.75
C LEU A 211 -4.21 -4.94 -5.24
N ILE A 212 -5.37 -4.76 -4.60
CA ILE A 212 -6.18 -5.85 -4.04
C ILE A 212 -7.61 -5.67 -4.51
N ALA A 213 -8.11 -6.63 -5.29
CA ALA A 213 -9.51 -6.65 -5.72
C ALA A 213 -10.35 -7.57 -4.82
N TYR A 214 -11.42 -7.01 -4.28
CA TYR A 214 -12.37 -7.70 -3.40
C TYR A 214 -13.70 -7.87 -4.11
N ALA A 215 -14.20 -9.11 -4.17
CA ALA A 215 -15.49 -9.42 -4.75
C ALA A 215 -16.59 -9.49 -3.67
N PHE A 216 -17.58 -8.61 -3.76
CA PHE A 216 -18.71 -8.55 -2.85
C PHE A 216 -19.86 -9.44 -3.30
N HIS A 217 -20.59 -9.95 -2.32
CA HIS A 217 -21.83 -10.68 -2.57
C HIS A 217 -22.96 -9.71 -2.93
N HIS A 218 -23.85 -10.11 -3.85
CA HIS A 218 -25.16 -9.49 -4.07
C HIS A 218 -26.24 -10.59 -4.16
N ASP A 219 -27.38 -10.42 -3.49
CA ASP A 219 -28.45 -11.45 -3.47
C ASP A 219 -29.16 -11.60 -4.83
N TYR A 220 -29.06 -10.59 -5.69
CA TYR A 220 -29.67 -10.56 -7.02
C TYR A 220 -28.63 -10.18 -8.08
N PRO A 221 -27.63 -11.02 -8.39
CA PRO A 221 -26.52 -10.63 -9.28
C PRO A 221 -26.95 -10.31 -10.71
N LYS A 222 -28.15 -10.75 -11.13
CA LYS A 222 -28.71 -10.49 -12.47
C LYS A 222 -29.17 -9.04 -12.68
N VAL A 223 -29.26 -8.22 -11.63
CA VAL A 223 -29.65 -6.81 -11.72
C VAL A 223 -28.44 -5.88 -11.87
N LEU A 224 -27.24 -6.44 -11.81
CA LEU A 224 -25.98 -5.72 -11.94
C LEU A 224 -25.65 -5.52 -13.42
N ASP A 225 -25.01 -4.40 -13.73
CA ASP A 225 -24.63 -4.01 -15.08
C ASP A 225 -23.28 -4.64 -15.46
N GLY A 226 -22.38 -4.79 -14.48
CA GLY A 226 -21.03 -5.26 -14.73
C GLY A 226 -20.26 -5.80 -13.52
N PRO A 227 -19.06 -6.37 -13.75
CA PRO A 227 -18.23 -6.92 -12.69
C PRO A 227 -17.80 -5.86 -11.67
N MET A 228 -17.59 -4.60 -12.09
CA MET A 228 -17.18 -3.51 -11.20
C MET A 228 -18.25 -3.15 -10.16
N ASP A 229 -19.52 -3.52 -10.37
CA ASP A 229 -20.56 -3.29 -9.36
C ASP A 229 -20.29 -4.06 -8.06
N ILE A 230 -19.65 -5.24 -8.16
CA ILE A 230 -19.28 -6.09 -7.03
C ILE A 230 -17.78 -6.13 -6.76
N VAL A 231 -16.93 -5.71 -7.70
CA VAL A 231 -15.48 -5.71 -7.53
C VAL A 231 -15.03 -4.31 -7.11
N ALA A 232 -14.59 -4.20 -5.86
CA ALA A 232 -13.84 -3.04 -5.37
C ALA A 232 -12.35 -3.30 -5.51
N VAL A 233 -11.57 -2.28 -5.89
CA VAL A 233 -10.11 -2.38 -6.01
C VAL A 233 -9.46 -1.38 -5.07
N ASP A 234 -8.68 -1.86 -4.10
CA ASP A 234 -7.87 -1.01 -3.24
C ASP A 234 -6.42 -1.02 -3.70
N ARG A 235 -5.83 0.17 -3.78
CA ARG A 235 -4.40 0.37 -3.97
C ARG A 235 -3.75 0.87 -2.70
N TRP A 236 -2.59 0.28 -2.36
CA TRP A 236 -1.82 0.61 -1.18
C TRP A 236 -0.35 0.84 -1.54
N GLU A 237 0.09 2.09 -1.46
CA GLU A 237 1.50 2.46 -1.38
C GLU A 237 1.85 2.69 0.09
N PHE A 238 2.70 1.84 0.65
CA PHE A 238 2.97 1.83 2.08
C PHE A 238 4.44 1.52 2.34
N ASP A 239 5.10 2.41 3.07
CA ASP A 239 6.42 2.21 3.65
C ASP A 239 6.30 1.63 5.07
N TYR A 240 6.94 0.48 5.30
CA TYR A 240 7.07 -0.14 6.62
C TYR A 240 8.50 -0.02 7.11
N ILE A 241 8.72 0.67 8.23
CA ILE A 241 10.05 0.89 8.79
C ILE A 241 10.39 -0.29 9.70
N TRP A 242 11.55 -0.91 9.48
CA TRP A 242 12.05 -2.03 10.26
C TRP A 242 13.10 -1.57 11.26
N VAL A 243 12.76 -1.67 12.54
CA VAL A 243 13.67 -1.34 13.64
C VAL A 243 14.25 -2.62 14.23
N GLN A 244 15.55 -2.79 14.02
CA GLN A 244 16.38 -3.83 14.63
C GLN A 244 17.71 -3.17 15.05
N ASP A 245 17.73 -2.67 16.27
CA ASP A 245 18.88 -1.95 16.82
C ASP A 245 18.97 -2.16 18.33
N PRO A 246 20.08 -2.75 18.83
CA PRO A 246 20.24 -3.06 20.26
C PRO A 246 20.32 -1.82 21.15
N ARG A 247 20.41 -0.61 20.60
CA ARG A 247 20.34 0.65 21.35
C ARG A 247 18.93 0.93 21.90
N TYR A 248 17.89 0.35 21.30
CA TYR A 248 16.50 0.52 21.74
C TYR A 248 16.01 -0.66 22.58
N ASP A 249 14.97 -0.42 23.38
CA ASP A 249 14.35 -1.45 24.21
C ASP A 249 13.58 -2.49 23.37
N ALA A 250 13.13 -3.56 24.02
CA ALA A 250 12.43 -4.67 23.35
C ALA A 250 11.10 -4.25 22.72
N GLY A 251 10.37 -3.31 23.33
CA GLY A 251 9.11 -2.78 22.78
C GLY A 251 9.33 -1.91 21.55
N SER A 252 10.55 -1.40 21.37
CA SER A 252 10.92 -0.58 20.22
C SER A 252 11.32 -1.39 18.98
N GLN A 253 11.51 -2.71 19.08
CA GLN A 253 11.94 -3.54 17.96
C GLN A 253 10.73 -3.99 17.11
N GLY A 254 10.88 -4.00 15.78
CA GLY A 254 9.86 -4.51 14.85
C GLY A 254 9.41 -3.48 13.81
N ILE A 255 8.16 -3.61 13.37
CA ILE A 255 7.60 -2.79 12.30
C ILE A 255 6.95 -1.52 12.86
N TYR A 256 7.30 -0.39 12.26
CA TYR A 256 6.61 0.88 12.38
C TYR A 256 5.94 1.25 11.05
N TYR A 257 4.86 2.01 11.15
CA TYR A 257 4.22 2.56 9.97
C TYR A 257 4.99 3.82 9.51
N GLY A 258 5.37 3.85 8.24
CA GLY A 258 5.96 5.00 7.58
C GLY A 258 4.93 5.76 6.74
N ASP A 259 5.37 6.25 5.58
CA ASP A 259 4.51 6.96 4.64
C ASP A 259 3.46 6.03 4.00
N ILE A 260 2.27 6.58 3.79
CA ILE A 260 1.09 5.84 3.31
C ILE A 260 0.34 6.70 2.30
N ALA A 261 0.05 6.10 1.15
CA ALA A 261 -0.94 6.59 0.20
C ALA A 261 -1.82 5.42 -0.23
N ALA A 262 -3.13 5.61 -0.24
CA ALA A 262 -4.06 4.59 -0.70
C ALA A 262 -5.20 5.23 -1.47
N HIS A 263 -5.81 4.42 -2.34
CA HIS A 263 -6.99 4.82 -3.08
C HIS A 263 -7.85 3.59 -3.37
N SER A 264 -9.16 3.76 -3.29
CA SER A 264 -10.14 2.72 -3.57
C SER A 264 -10.95 3.08 -4.81
N TYR A 265 -11.19 2.10 -5.68
CA TYR A 265 -11.91 2.25 -6.94
C TYR A 265 -13.16 1.38 -6.94
N SER A 266 -14.23 1.89 -7.54
CA SER A 266 -15.55 1.23 -7.61
C SER A 266 -16.09 0.84 -6.22
N VAL A 267 -16.16 1.82 -5.34
CA VAL A 267 -16.61 1.66 -3.95
C VAL A 267 -17.82 2.56 -3.64
N ASN A 268 -18.47 2.28 -2.52
CA ASN A 268 -19.46 3.21 -1.97
C ASN A 268 -18.77 4.39 -1.29
N CYS A 269 -18.94 5.58 -1.87
CA CYS A 269 -18.28 6.81 -1.46
C CYS A 269 -18.64 7.23 -0.03
N SER A 270 -19.93 7.17 0.32
CA SER A 270 -20.42 7.58 1.64
C SER A 270 -19.98 6.65 2.78
N LEU A 271 -19.66 5.39 2.47
CA LEU A 271 -19.13 4.42 3.43
C LEU A 271 -17.59 4.48 3.46
N HIS A 272 -16.96 4.71 2.31
CA HIS A 272 -15.52 4.92 2.19
C HIS A 272 -15.06 6.14 2.99
N ASP A 273 -15.80 7.25 2.94
CA ASP A 273 -15.55 8.45 3.77
C ASP A 273 -15.64 8.18 5.28
N LYS A 274 -16.27 7.06 5.68
CA LYS A 274 -16.38 6.60 7.07
C LYS A 274 -15.34 5.52 7.41
N GLY A 275 -14.38 5.25 6.53
CA GLY A 275 -13.34 4.24 6.73
C GLY A 275 -13.76 2.80 6.46
N PHE A 276 -14.86 2.58 5.71
CA PHE A 276 -15.33 1.25 5.35
C PHE A 276 -15.24 0.98 3.85
N LEU A 277 -14.83 -0.23 3.50
CA LEU A 277 -14.90 -0.74 2.15
C LEU A 277 -16.27 -1.35 1.88
N ALA A 278 -16.94 -0.88 0.83
CA ALA A 278 -18.24 -1.34 0.39
C ALA A 278 -18.35 -1.27 -1.15
N PRO A 279 -19.17 -2.14 -1.76
CA PRO A 279 -19.25 -2.26 -3.21
C PRO A 279 -20.02 -1.10 -3.86
N ASN A 280 -19.67 -0.77 -5.10
CA ASN A 280 -20.31 0.28 -5.87
C ASN A 280 -21.84 0.12 -5.99
N TYR A 281 -22.36 -1.12 -6.11
CA TYR A 281 -23.82 -1.35 -6.22
C TYR A 281 -24.64 -0.76 -5.05
N SER A 282 -23.98 -0.48 -3.92
CA SER A 282 -24.63 0.02 -2.71
C SER A 282 -24.73 1.55 -2.67
N ASN A 283 -24.15 2.24 -3.66
CA ASN A 283 -24.37 3.67 -3.83
C ASN A 283 -25.85 3.98 -4.09
N PRO A 284 -26.36 5.14 -3.66
CA PRO A 284 -27.69 5.57 -4.07
C PRO A 284 -27.76 5.61 -5.61
N PRO A 285 -28.92 5.30 -6.23
CA PRO A 285 -29.06 5.34 -7.67
C PRO A 285 -28.58 6.68 -8.22
N ALA A 286 -27.61 6.64 -9.14
CA ALA A 286 -27.05 7.85 -9.71
C ALA A 286 -28.16 8.61 -10.48
N VAL A 287 -28.43 9.86 -10.08
CA VAL A 287 -29.41 10.73 -10.78
C VAL A 287 -28.87 11.13 -12.17
N THR A 288 -27.57 10.98 -12.40
CA THR A 288 -26.90 11.16 -13.67
C THR A 288 -25.73 10.17 -13.70
N PRO A 289 -25.52 9.40 -14.79
CA PRO A 289 -24.33 8.57 -14.89
C PRO A 289 -23.11 9.48 -14.81
N ILE A 290 -22.37 9.39 -13.71
CA ILE A 290 -21.07 10.01 -13.61
C ILE A 290 -20.21 9.21 -14.60
N ARG A 291 -19.91 9.80 -15.77
CA ARG A 291 -18.76 9.32 -16.54
C ARG A 291 -17.57 9.61 -15.66
N GLU A 292 -17.01 8.57 -15.06
CA GLU A 292 -15.68 8.65 -14.48
C GLU A 292 -14.77 9.23 -15.58
N ALA A 293 -14.02 10.27 -15.24
CA ALA A 293 -13.22 11.01 -16.21
C ALA A 293 -12.03 10.19 -16.75
N ARG A 294 -11.81 8.99 -16.21
CA ARG A 294 -10.66 8.12 -16.47
C ARG A 294 -11.07 6.85 -17.19
N ASP A 295 -10.09 6.26 -17.87
CA ASP A 295 -10.22 4.92 -18.44
C ASP A 295 -10.25 3.90 -17.28
N PRO A 296 -11.31 3.10 -17.10
CA PRO A 296 -11.44 2.18 -15.96
C PRO A 296 -10.29 1.18 -15.82
N GLU A 297 -9.60 0.87 -16.91
CA GLU A 297 -8.37 0.08 -16.93
C GLU A 297 -7.26 0.67 -16.05
N GLU A 298 -7.20 2.00 -15.89
CA GLU A 298 -6.21 2.68 -15.03
C GLU A 298 -6.35 2.27 -13.54
N TYR A 299 -7.52 1.81 -13.10
CA TYR A 299 -7.74 1.33 -11.73
C TYR A 299 -6.92 0.09 -11.40
N PHE A 300 -6.49 -0.63 -12.44
CA PHE A 300 -5.76 -1.88 -12.35
C PHE A 300 -4.27 -1.73 -12.66
N ASP A 301 -3.79 -0.50 -12.89
CA ASP A 301 -2.38 -0.23 -13.20
C ASP A 301 -1.64 0.35 -11.99
N PRO A 302 -0.70 -0.40 -11.38
CA PRO A 302 0.10 0.09 -10.26
C PRO A 302 1.15 1.14 -10.68
N GLY A 303 1.37 1.36 -11.98
CA GLY A 303 2.31 2.36 -12.53
C GLY A 303 1.73 3.76 -12.69
N VAL A 304 0.40 3.91 -12.69
CA VAL A 304 -0.27 5.22 -12.69
C VAL A 304 -0.09 5.89 -11.32
N PRO A 305 0.15 7.19 -11.16
CA PRO A 305 0.22 7.80 -9.83
C PRO A 305 -1.11 7.69 -9.06
N ILE A 306 -1.05 7.49 -7.73
CA ILE A 306 -2.25 7.58 -6.89
C ILE A 306 -2.86 8.99 -7.02
N PRO A 307 -4.18 9.11 -7.25
CA PRO A 307 -4.86 10.40 -7.33
C PRO A 307 -4.62 11.26 -6.08
N ASP A 308 -4.42 12.57 -6.25
CA ASP A 308 -4.32 13.54 -5.17
C ASP A 308 -5.67 14.12 -4.74
N GLU A 309 -6.73 13.84 -5.51
CA GLU A 309 -8.12 14.16 -5.22
C GLU A 309 -8.93 12.87 -5.12
N SER A 310 -9.69 12.72 -4.02
CA SER A 310 -10.71 11.67 -3.93
C SER A 310 -11.85 12.04 -4.86
N ASN A 311 -12.07 11.22 -5.88
CA ASN A 311 -13.16 11.37 -6.83
C ASN A 311 -14.31 10.39 -6.55
N CYS A 312 -14.39 9.90 -5.31
CA CYS A 312 -15.64 9.40 -4.75
C CYS A 312 -16.79 10.37 -5.03
#